data_AF-A0A432EJI6-F1
#
_entry.id   AF-A0A432EJI6-F1
#
_cell.length_a   1.000
_cell.length_b   1.000
_cell.length_c   1.000
_cell.angle_alpha   90.00
_cell.angle_beta   90.00
_cell.angle_gamma   90.00
#
_symmetry.space_group_name_H-M   'P 1'
#
loop_
_entity.id
_entity.type
_entity.pdbx_description
1 polymer ?
#
loop_
_entity_poly.entity_id
_entity_poly.type
_entity_poly.pdbx_seq_one_letter_code
_entity_poly.pdbx_strand_id
1 'polypeptide(L)'
;APTCATCHMSRTKDLPVTHDIGDRIAWNLRAPVSAKVDSKAIEKGKKVKPWLQRRKDMKSVCRSCHGTNIVDAHFEQLDTFVVTFNDKFLIPAKKLFVAMAENGLRDKTKFNESVEWTYFYLWHHEGRRARHGAAMFAPDYVHWEGVFEVAHRFYIEMVPEIREAIEQARQNGNQQGADKVAKLLDETLASPMHRWFKGAKPPKAWRPSDDDNHGFNIMKERMKAEAAAAREQKD
;
A
#
# COMPACT_ATOMS: atom_id res chain seq x y z
N ALA A 1 10.82 25.63 9.49
CA ALA A 1 10.19 24.43 8.92
C ALA A 1 11.26 23.36 8.69
N PRO A 2 10.95 22.06 8.82
CA PRO A 2 11.91 20.99 8.59
C PRO A 2 12.27 20.87 7.09
N THR A 3 13.48 20.43 6.80
CA THR A 3 13.92 20.03 5.45
C THR A 3 14.16 18.52 5.37
N CYS A 4 14.48 18.01 4.17
CA CYS A 4 14.85 16.60 3.98
C CYS A 4 15.94 16.15 4.96
N ALA A 5 17.00 16.96 5.11
CA ALA A 5 18.10 16.67 6.01
C ALA A 5 17.64 16.71 7.48
N THR A 6 16.81 17.70 7.88
CA THR A 6 16.27 17.79 9.23
C THR A 6 15.61 16.48 9.66
N CYS A 7 14.79 15.89 8.79
CA CYS A 7 14.06 14.66 9.08
C CYS A 7 14.96 13.41 9.03
N HIS A 8 15.80 13.28 8.01
CA HIS A 8 16.47 12.01 7.70
C HIS A 8 17.89 11.88 8.24
N MET A 9 18.62 12.97 8.49
CA MET A 9 20.07 12.93 8.72
C MET A 9 20.55 13.80 9.88
N SER A 10 19.97 14.98 10.04
CA SER A 10 20.45 15.97 11.00
C SER A 10 20.29 15.52 12.45
N ARG A 11 21.17 16.03 13.30
CA ARG A 11 21.09 15.90 14.75
C ARG A 11 19.80 16.53 15.27
N THR A 12 19.21 15.90 16.28
CA THR A 12 18.18 16.48 17.15
C THR A 12 18.67 16.49 18.59
N LYS A 13 17.81 16.88 19.54
CA LYS A 13 18.14 16.78 20.97
C LYS A 13 18.53 15.35 21.38
N ASP A 14 17.80 14.37 20.86
CA ASP A 14 17.90 12.97 21.30
C ASP A 14 18.62 12.06 20.29
N LEU A 15 18.91 12.54 19.08
CA LEU A 15 19.53 11.74 18.01
C LEU A 15 20.78 12.42 17.45
N PRO A 16 21.88 11.70 17.22
CA PRO A 16 23.06 12.23 16.55
C PRO A 16 22.80 12.47 15.05
N VAL A 17 23.77 13.10 14.37
CA VAL A 17 23.83 13.10 12.90
C VAL A 17 24.02 11.66 12.41
N THR A 18 23.37 11.30 11.30
CA THR A 18 23.57 10.03 10.60
C THR A 18 23.72 10.25 9.10
N HIS A 19 24.58 9.43 8.46
CA HIS A 19 24.69 9.32 7.00
C HIS A 19 23.84 8.16 6.45
N ASP A 20 23.20 7.36 7.31
CA ASP A 20 22.21 6.36 6.91
C ASP A 20 20.81 6.99 6.91
N ILE A 21 20.36 7.40 5.73
CA ILE A 21 19.01 7.97 5.50
C ILE A 21 17.87 6.98 5.83
N GLY A 22 18.18 5.68 5.89
CA GLY A 22 17.25 4.63 6.26
C GLY A 22 16.99 4.54 7.76
N ASP A 23 17.88 5.08 8.60
CA ASP A 23 17.92 4.83 10.05
C ASP A 23 16.63 5.22 10.81
N ARG A 24 15.80 6.08 10.21
CA ARG A 24 14.52 6.56 10.77
C ARG A 24 13.28 6.13 9.98
N ILE A 25 13.43 5.25 8.98
CA ILE A 25 12.35 4.81 8.09
C ILE A 25 11.63 3.58 8.66
N ALA A 26 10.33 3.68 8.91
CA ALA A 26 9.52 2.52 9.37
C ALA A 26 8.96 1.68 8.22
N TRP A 27 8.68 2.29 7.06
CA TRP A 27 8.02 1.65 5.92
C TRP A 27 8.88 1.68 4.67
N ASN A 28 8.94 0.57 3.93
CA ASN A 28 9.39 0.58 2.55
C ASN A 28 8.23 0.97 1.61
N LEU A 29 8.07 2.27 1.36
CA LEU A 29 7.04 2.82 0.47
C LEU A 29 7.36 2.66 -1.02
N ARG A 30 8.55 2.15 -1.37
CA ARG A 30 9.00 1.97 -2.75
C ARG A 30 8.62 0.60 -3.32
N ALA A 31 8.20 -0.34 -2.49
CA ALA A 31 7.86 -1.69 -2.95
C ALA A 31 6.47 -1.73 -3.64
N PRO A 32 6.22 -2.71 -4.53
CA PRO A 32 4.89 -2.94 -5.12
C PRO A 32 3.79 -3.13 -4.08
N VAL A 33 4.13 -3.73 -2.93
CA VAL A 33 3.30 -3.74 -1.71
C VAL A 33 4.19 -3.24 -0.58
N SER A 34 3.77 -2.20 0.14
CA SER A 34 4.57 -1.66 1.24
C SER A 34 4.72 -2.67 2.36
N ALA A 35 5.91 -2.75 2.96
CA ALA A 35 6.17 -3.57 4.13
C ALA A 35 7.01 -2.79 5.16
N LYS A 36 7.02 -3.23 6.41
CA LYS A 36 7.94 -2.68 7.42
C LYS A 36 9.38 -2.92 6.98
N VAL A 37 10.28 -1.97 7.19
CA VAL A 37 11.63 -2.00 6.58
C VAL A 37 12.48 -3.18 7.06
N ASP A 38 12.19 -3.67 8.27
CA ASP A 38 12.89 -4.77 8.94
C ASP A 38 12.33 -6.16 8.61
N SER A 39 11.09 -6.28 8.14
CA SER A 39 10.41 -7.54 7.82
C SER A 39 11.30 -8.54 7.05
N LYS A 40 11.82 -8.14 5.88
CA LYS A 40 12.69 -8.99 5.04
C LYS A 40 14.03 -9.36 5.70
N ALA A 41 14.54 -8.52 6.59
CA ALA A 41 15.77 -8.82 7.31
C ALA A 41 15.50 -9.86 8.40
N ILE A 42 14.38 -9.70 9.13
CA ILE A 42 13.90 -10.65 10.13
C ILE A 42 13.62 -12.02 9.50
N GLU A 43 12.94 -12.08 8.36
CA GLU A 43 12.71 -13.33 7.59
C GLU A 43 14.02 -14.05 7.23
N LYS A 44 15.13 -13.32 7.10
CA LYS A 44 16.45 -13.86 6.80
C LYS A 44 17.33 -14.10 8.04
N GLY A 45 16.74 -14.02 9.24
CA GLY A 45 17.46 -14.17 10.51
C GLY A 45 18.48 -13.06 10.80
N LYS A 46 18.39 -11.90 10.12
CA LYS A 46 19.32 -10.78 10.32
C LYS A 46 18.82 -9.88 11.44
N LYS A 47 19.70 -9.59 12.39
CA LYS A 47 19.45 -8.57 13.41
C LYS A 47 19.61 -7.18 12.79
N VAL A 48 18.52 -6.42 12.74
CA VAL A 48 18.48 -5.03 12.27
C VAL A 48 17.72 -4.17 13.27
N LYS A 49 17.93 -2.86 13.22
CA LYS A 49 17.16 -1.90 14.03
C LYS A 49 15.65 -2.05 13.72
N PRO A 50 14.81 -2.40 14.72
CA PRO A 50 13.38 -2.64 14.51
C PRO A 50 12.63 -1.39 14.04
N TRP A 51 11.58 -1.57 13.23
CA TRP A 51 10.79 -0.46 12.68
C TRP A 51 10.15 0.40 13.77
N LEU A 52 9.78 -0.20 14.92
CA LEU A 52 9.26 0.52 16.08
C LEU A 52 10.30 1.49 16.67
N GLN A 53 11.57 1.09 16.70
CA GLN A 53 12.64 1.97 17.14
C GLN A 53 12.86 3.09 16.12
N ARG A 54 12.86 2.77 14.82
CA ARG A 54 12.93 3.78 13.75
C ARG A 54 11.77 4.79 13.82
N ARG A 55 10.56 4.31 14.15
CA ARG A 55 9.38 5.15 14.39
C ARG A 55 9.56 6.04 15.62
N LYS A 56 10.09 5.51 16.72
CA LYS A 56 10.39 6.30 17.93
C LYS A 56 11.37 7.44 17.60
N ASP A 57 12.39 7.14 16.82
CA ASP A 57 13.39 8.13 16.41
C ASP A 57 12.79 9.20 15.50
N MET A 58 11.98 8.83 14.50
CA MET A 58 11.30 9.83 13.68
C MET A 58 10.32 10.69 14.52
N LYS A 59 9.59 10.07 15.46
CA LYS A 59 8.71 10.82 16.38
C LYS A 59 9.48 11.83 17.23
N SER A 60 10.70 11.53 17.68
CA SER A 60 11.51 12.49 18.45
C SER A 60 11.93 13.70 17.61
N VAL A 61 12.18 13.51 16.30
CA VAL A 61 12.39 14.63 15.36
C VAL A 61 11.17 15.53 15.33
N CYS A 62 9.97 14.97 15.11
CA CYS A 62 8.73 15.76 15.04
C CYS A 62 8.42 16.49 16.36
N ARG A 63 8.71 15.86 17.50
CA ARG A 63 8.50 16.42 18.85
C ARG A 63 9.42 17.59 19.19
N SER A 64 10.42 17.88 18.35
CA SER A 64 11.20 19.12 18.49
C SER A 64 10.37 20.37 18.19
N CYS A 65 9.22 20.23 17.51
CA CYS A 65 8.34 21.36 17.15
C CYS A 65 6.85 21.12 17.42
N HIS A 66 6.39 19.86 17.50
CA HIS A 66 4.97 19.52 17.64
C HIS A 66 4.67 18.77 18.94
N GLY A 67 3.47 18.98 19.48
CA GLY A 67 2.97 18.21 20.62
C GLY A 67 2.72 16.74 20.29
N THR A 68 2.81 15.88 21.31
CA THR A 68 2.69 14.41 21.17
C THR A 68 1.44 13.97 20.43
N ASN A 69 0.28 14.58 20.69
CA ASN A 69 -0.99 14.19 20.06
C ASN A 69 -0.96 14.35 18.54
N ILE A 70 -0.39 15.45 18.03
CA ILE A 70 -0.28 15.69 16.58
C ILE A 70 0.66 14.66 15.94
N VAL A 71 1.81 14.43 16.59
CA VAL A 71 2.81 13.48 16.09
C VAL A 71 2.26 12.06 16.06
N ASP A 72 1.56 11.65 17.12
CA ASP A 72 1.01 10.31 17.21
C ASP A 72 -0.15 10.10 16.21
N ALA A 73 -1.04 11.09 16.07
CA ALA A 73 -2.13 11.08 15.09
C ALA A 73 -1.62 11.00 13.65
N HIS A 74 -0.58 11.78 13.29
CA HIS A 74 0.04 11.71 11.96
C HIS A 74 0.52 10.30 11.62
N PHE A 75 1.21 9.67 12.56
CA PHE A 75 1.79 8.35 12.36
C PHE A 75 0.76 7.22 12.38
N GLU A 76 -0.35 7.39 13.10
CA GLU A 76 -1.53 6.51 13.00
C GLU A 76 -2.22 6.66 11.65
N GLN A 77 -2.39 7.89 11.16
CA GLN A 77 -2.96 8.18 9.84
C GLN A 77 -2.10 7.57 8.73
N LEU A 78 -0.77 7.76 8.78
CA LEU A 78 0.15 7.18 7.80
C LEU A 78 0.07 5.65 7.79
N ASP A 79 0.07 5.02 8.96
CA ASP A 79 0.04 3.56 9.06
C ASP A 79 -1.31 3.02 8.55
N THR A 80 -2.42 3.64 8.94
CA THR A 80 -3.77 3.31 8.44
C THR A 80 -3.84 3.47 6.93
N PHE A 81 -3.30 4.57 6.39
CA PHE A 81 -3.26 4.83 4.96
C PHE A 81 -2.51 3.74 4.21
N VAL A 82 -1.28 3.41 4.64
CA VAL A 82 -0.45 2.42 3.96
C VAL A 82 -1.10 1.03 3.98
N VAL A 83 -1.68 0.61 5.10
CA VAL A 83 -2.35 -0.70 5.19
C VAL A 83 -3.61 -0.71 4.33
N THR A 84 -4.45 0.33 4.41
CA THR A 84 -5.67 0.45 3.58
C THR A 84 -5.33 0.43 2.10
N PHE A 85 -4.29 1.17 1.70
CA PHE A 85 -3.85 1.26 0.31
C PHE A 85 -3.29 -0.08 -0.20
N ASN A 86 -2.50 -0.77 0.63
CA ASN A 86 -2.00 -2.11 0.33
C ASN A 86 -3.15 -3.09 0.09
N ASP A 87 -4.08 -3.16 1.05
CA ASP A 87 -5.17 -4.14 1.04
C ASP A 87 -6.18 -3.87 -0.06
N LYS A 88 -6.49 -2.59 -0.30
CA LYS A 88 -7.45 -2.18 -1.32
C LYS A 88 -6.90 -2.29 -2.73
N PHE A 89 -5.66 -1.89 -3.00
CA PHE A 89 -5.19 -1.79 -4.39
C PHE A 89 -4.01 -2.70 -4.69
N LEU A 90 -2.95 -2.60 -3.90
CA LEU A 90 -1.66 -3.20 -4.27
C LEU A 90 -1.66 -4.73 -4.19
N ILE A 91 -2.27 -5.30 -3.15
CA ILE A 91 -2.34 -6.76 -2.97
C ILE A 91 -3.25 -7.38 -4.03
N PRO A 92 -4.50 -6.92 -4.25
CA PRO A 92 -5.36 -7.47 -5.29
C PRO A 92 -4.77 -7.31 -6.70
N ALA A 93 -4.25 -6.12 -7.04
CA ALA A 93 -3.62 -5.90 -8.34
C ALA A 93 -2.44 -6.84 -8.57
N LYS A 94 -1.55 -7.00 -7.57
CA LYS A 94 -0.43 -7.94 -7.66
C LYS A 94 -0.90 -9.38 -7.84
N LYS A 95 -1.93 -9.82 -7.10
CA LYS A 95 -2.47 -11.19 -7.21
C LYS A 95 -3.00 -11.45 -8.61
N LEU A 96 -3.80 -10.54 -9.16
CA LEU A 96 -4.33 -10.64 -10.52
C LEU A 96 -3.19 -10.66 -11.56
N PHE A 97 -2.25 -9.72 -11.44
CA PHE A 97 -1.12 -9.60 -12.35
C PHE A 97 -0.26 -10.87 -12.39
N VAL A 98 0.02 -11.47 -11.23
CA VAL A 98 0.77 -12.73 -11.11
C VAL A 98 -0.05 -13.90 -11.67
N ALA A 99 -1.34 -13.98 -11.31
CA ALA A 99 -2.21 -15.06 -11.78
C ALA A 99 -2.33 -15.09 -13.31
N MET A 100 -2.36 -13.93 -13.98
CA MET A 100 -2.33 -13.87 -15.45
C MET A 100 -1.08 -14.55 -16.02
N ALA A 101 0.11 -14.23 -15.50
CA ALA A 101 1.37 -14.82 -15.97
C ALA A 101 1.43 -16.33 -15.67
N GLU A 102 1.04 -16.75 -14.46
CA GLU A 102 1.04 -18.16 -14.06
C GLU A 102 0.08 -19.03 -14.86
N ASN A 103 -0.98 -18.43 -15.41
CA ASN A 103 -2.01 -19.13 -16.18
C ASN A 103 -1.91 -18.88 -17.68
N GLY A 104 -0.82 -18.28 -18.16
CA GLY A 104 -0.58 -18.09 -19.61
C GLY A 104 -1.52 -17.09 -20.28
N LEU A 105 -1.98 -16.08 -19.54
CA LEU A 105 -2.77 -14.95 -20.05
C LEU A 105 -1.90 -13.74 -20.40
N ARG A 106 -0.58 -13.86 -20.24
CA ARG A 106 0.41 -12.83 -20.52
C ARG A 106 1.65 -13.44 -21.13
N ASP A 107 2.32 -12.68 -21.97
CA ASP A 107 3.57 -13.09 -22.58
C ASP A 107 4.71 -13.20 -21.55
N LYS A 108 5.77 -13.94 -21.91
CA LYS A 108 6.98 -14.04 -21.08
C LYS A 108 7.86 -12.79 -21.20
N THR A 109 7.78 -12.10 -22.32
CA THR A 109 8.44 -10.81 -22.55
C THR A 109 7.83 -9.79 -21.59
N LYS A 110 8.67 -8.97 -20.99
CA LYS A 110 8.24 -7.98 -20.00
C LYS A 110 8.01 -6.64 -20.69
N PHE A 111 6.97 -5.95 -20.27
CA PHE A 111 6.58 -4.60 -20.73
C PHE A 111 6.23 -4.51 -22.21
N ASN A 112 5.74 -5.60 -22.83
CA ASN A 112 5.20 -5.57 -24.19
C ASN A 112 3.67 -5.57 -24.23
N GLU A 113 2.99 -5.74 -23.09
CA GLU A 113 1.54 -5.71 -22.97
C GLU A 113 1.09 -4.51 -22.13
N SER A 114 -0.06 -3.90 -22.47
CA SER A 114 -0.55 -2.69 -21.80
C SER A 114 -0.80 -2.90 -20.31
N VAL A 115 -1.33 -4.06 -19.92
CA VAL A 115 -1.59 -4.44 -18.52
C VAL A 115 -0.35 -4.40 -17.63
N GLU A 116 0.84 -4.58 -18.21
CA GLU A 116 2.11 -4.47 -17.49
C GLU A 116 2.48 -3.03 -17.17
N TRP A 117 2.23 -2.13 -18.12
CA TRP A 117 2.38 -0.70 -17.92
C TRP A 117 1.34 -0.18 -16.93
N THR A 118 0.07 -0.54 -17.08
CA THR A 118 -1.01 -0.18 -16.16
C THR A 118 -0.69 -0.64 -14.74
N TYR A 119 -0.27 -1.89 -14.55
CA TYR A 119 0.15 -2.39 -13.24
C TYR A 119 1.36 -1.62 -12.71
N PHE A 120 2.36 -1.36 -13.55
CA PHE A 120 3.55 -0.62 -13.14
C PHE A 120 3.22 0.80 -12.69
N TYR A 121 2.44 1.55 -13.46
CA TYR A 121 1.98 2.89 -13.09
C TYR A 121 1.26 2.85 -11.74
N LEU A 122 0.27 1.94 -11.61
CA LEU A 122 -0.57 1.81 -10.42
C LEU A 122 0.25 1.74 -9.12
N TRP A 123 1.27 0.87 -9.05
CA TRP A 123 2.05 0.74 -7.81
C TRP A 123 3.27 1.67 -7.75
N HIS A 124 3.94 1.91 -8.89
CA HIS A 124 5.23 2.60 -8.95
C HIS A 124 5.07 4.10 -9.04
N HIS A 125 4.27 4.60 -9.97
CA HIS A 125 4.19 6.03 -10.22
C HIS A 125 3.16 6.65 -9.28
N GLU A 126 1.89 6.29 -9.44
CA GLU A 126 0.81 6.90 -8.63
C GLU A 126 0.78 6.32 -7.22
N GLY A 127 0.98 5.00 -7.09
CA GLY A 127 1.03 4.36 -5.78
C GLY A 127 2.19 4.84 -4.90
N ARG A 128 3.36 5.19 -5.46
CA ARG A 128 4.44 5.79 -4.65
C ARG A 128 4.13 7.24 -4.32
N ARG A 129 3.59 8.04 -5.25
CA ARG A 129 3.18 9.43 -4.98
C ARG A 129 2.21 9.50 -3.80
N ALA A 130 1.17 8.66 -3.82
CA ALA A 130 0.18 8.57 -2.74
C ALA A 130 0.80 8.28 -1.38
N ARG A 131 1.64 7.25 -1.31
CA ARG A 131 2.28 6.80 -0.06
C ARG A 131 3.32 7.79 0.47
N HIS A 132 4.12 8.40 -0.40
CA HIS A 132 5.10 9.42 -0.01
C HIS A 132 4.40 10.73 0.40
N GLY A 133 3.33 11.11 -0.30
CA GLY A 133 2.50 12.26 0.07
C GLY A 133 1.89 12.09 1.46
N ALA A 134 1.40 10.88 1.78
CA ALA A 134 0.86 10.58 3.11
C ALA A 134 1.94 10.67 4.19
N ALA A 135 3.18 10.29 3.89
CA ALA A 135 4.28 10.34 4.84
C ALA A 135 4.79 11.77 5.10
N MET A 136 4.62 12.68 4.14
CA MET A 136 5.25 14.01 4.13
C MET A 136 4.25 15.17 4.01
N PHE A 137 3.01 14.99 4.47
CA PHE A 137 1.99 16.05 4.53
C PHE A 137 1.67 16.71 3.18
N ALA A 138 1.62 15.94 2.10
CA ALA A 138 1.24 16.43 0.78
C ALA A 138 -0.16 15.91 0.38
N PRO A 139 -1.26 16.55 0.83
CA PRO A 139 -2.62 16.02 0.67
C PRO A 139 -3.03 15.86 -0.80
N ASP A 140 -2.57 16.75 -1.68
CA ASP A 140 -2.85 16.66 -3.11
C ASP A 140 -2.19 15.44 -3.76
N TYR A 141 -0.95 15.15 -3.35
CA TYR A 141 -0.22 13.92 -3.73
C TYR A 141 -0.81 12.64 -3.15
N VAL A 142 -1.53 12.73 -2.02
CA VAL A 142 -2.30 11.61 -1.48
C VAL A 142 -3.55 11.37 -2.30
N HIS A 143 -4.25 12.44 -2.68
CA HIS A 143 -5.58 12.37 -3.25
C HIS A 143 -5.55 12.38 -4.79
N TRP A 144 -5.45 13.56 -5.42
CA TRP A 144 -5.58 13.74 -6.86
C TRP A 144 -4.44 13.07 -7.63
N GLU A 145 -3.19 13.35 -7.26
CA GLU A 145 -2.00 12.79 -7.93
C GLU A 145 -1.63 11.37 -7.43
N GLY A 146 -2.49 10.80 -6.57
CA GLY A 146 -2.24 9.55 -5.86
C GLY A 146 -3.42 8.58 -5.97
N VAL A 147 -4.26 8.53 -4.93
CA VAL A 147 -5.34 7.54 -4.82
C VAL A 147 -6.36 7.63 -5.95
N PHE A 148 -6.66 8.83 -6.45
CA PHE A 148 -7.56 9.02 -7.59
C PHE A 148 -7.02 8.32 -8.83
N GLU A 149 -5.78 8.61 -9.22
CA GLU A 149 -5.13 7.95 -10.36
C GLU A 149 -5.02 6.44 -10.15
N VAL A 150 -4.65 5.98 -8.95
CA VAL A 150 -4.57 4.55 -8.62
C VAL A 150 -5.92 3.86 -8.81
N ALA A 151 -7.00 4.50 -8.40
CA ALA A 151 -8.35 3.98 -8.61
C ALA A 151 -8.68 3.94 -10.11
N HIS A 152 -8.32 4.96 -10.88
CA HIS A 152 -8.47 4.96 -12.34
C HIS A 152 -7.71 3.79 -12.98
N ARG A 153 -6.41 3.64 -12.69
CA ARG A 153 -5.58 2.52 -13.17
C ARG A 153 -6.18 1.17 -12.81
N PHE A 154 -6.67 1.00 -11.58
CA PHE A 154 -7.23 -0.27 -11.14
C PHE A 154 -8.55 -0.60 -11.86
N TYR A 155 -9.54 0.30 -11.79
CA TYR A 155 -10.90 0.00 -12.20
C TYR A 155 -11.18 0.23 -13.68
N ILE A 156 -10.58 1.28 -14.25
CA ILE A 156 -10.90 1.75 -15.60
C ILE A 156 -9.92 1.19 -16.63
N GLU A 157 -8.68 0.90 -16.26
CA GLU A 157 -7.68 0.35 -17.17
C GLU A 157 -7.45 -1.15 -16.91
N MET A 158 -6.93 -1.50 -15.73
CA MET A 158 -6.46 -2.86 -15.44
C MET A 158 -7.59 -3.89 -15.48
N VAL A 159 -8.78 -3.57 -14.96
CA VAL A 159 -9.93 -4.51 -14.97
C VAL A 159 -10.38 -4.85 -16.41
N PRO A 160 -10.63 -3.86 -17.30
CA PRO A 160 -10.89 -4.15 -18.72
C PRO A 160 -9.78 -4.93 -19.41
N GLU A 161 -8.51 -4.55 -19.22
CA GLU A 161 -7.37 -5.26 -19.83
C GLU A 161 -7.30 -6.73 -19.39
N ILE A 162 -7.58 -7.03 -18.12
CA ILE A 162 -7.66 -8.41 -17.62
C ILE A 162 -8.82 -9.16 -18.30
N ARG A 163 -9.99 -8.51 -18.50
CA ARG A 163 -11.14 -9.14 -19.18
C ARG A 163 -10.82 -9.45 -20.64
N GLU A 164 -10.13 -8.56 -21.33
CA GLU A 164 -9.66 -8.79 -22.71
C GLU A 164 -8.67 -9.96 -22.77
N ALA A 165 -7.69 -10.01 -21.86
CA ALA A 165 -6.75 -11.13 -21.78
C ALA A 165 -7.43 -12.48 -21.48
N ILE A 166 -8.48 -12.48 -20.65
CA ILE A 166 -9.31 -13.67 -20.39
C ILE A 166 -9.98 -14.13 -21.69
N GLU A 167 -10.59 -13.22 -22.44
CA GLU A 167 -11.28 -13.54 -23.69
C GLU A 167 -10.31 -14.05 -24.76
N GLN A 168 -9.16 -13.40 -24.93
CA GLN A 168 -8.11 -13.86 -25.84
C GLN A 168 -7.60 -15.25 -25.46
N ALA A 169 -7.39 -15.52 -24.17
CA ALA A 169 -7.00 -16.85 -23.71
C ALA A 169 -8.05 -17.92 -24.04
N ARG A 170 -9.35 -17.60 -23.93
CA ARG A 170 -10.43 -18.52 -24.35
C ARG A 170 -10.39 -18.79 -25.84
N GLN A 171 -10.24 -17.76 -26.66
CA GLN A 171 -10.13 -17.89 -28.12
C GLN A 171 -8.91 -18.71 -28.55
N ASN A 172 -7.80 -18.59 -27.82
CA ASN A 172 -6.57 -19.35 -28.04
C ASN A 172 -6.61 -20.77 -27.41
N GLY A 173 -7.75 -21.22 -26.90
CA GLY A 173 -7.94 -22.57 -26.35
C GLY A 173 -7.49 -22.75 -24.89
N ASN A 174 -6.99 -21.71 -24.23
CA ASN A 174 -6.61 -21.72 -22.81
C ASN A 174 -7.80 -21.42 -21.88
N GLN A 175 -8.83 -22.28 -21.95
CA GLN A 175 -10.05 -22.14 -21.13
C GLN A 175 -9.76 -22.22 -19.64
N GLN A 176 -8.93 -23.18 -19.22
CA GLN A 176 -8.63 -23.40 -17.80
C GLN A 176 -7.90 -22.20 -17.17
N GLY A 177 -6.94 -21.59 -17.88
CA GLY A 177 -6.24 -20.41 -17.39
C GLY A 177 -7.18 -19.21 -17.32
N ALA A 178 -8.00 -19.01 -18.35
CA ALA A 178 -9.00 -17.95 -18.41
C ALA A 178 -9.98 -18.02 -17.23
N ASP A 179 -10.51 -19.19 -16.92
CA ASP A 179 -11.49 -19.37 -15.85
C ASP A 179 -10.90 -19.13 -14.45
N LYS A 180 -9.63 -19.51 -14.22
CA LYS A 180 -8.94 -19.22 -12.95
C LYS A 180 -8.77 -17.73 -12.72
N VAL A 181 -8.36 -16.98 -13.74
CA VAL A 181 -8.16 -15.53 -13.64
C VAL A 181 -9.50 -14.80 -13.57
N ALA A 182 -10.50 -15.23 -14.35
CA ALA A 182 -11.86 -14.71 -14.28
C ALA A 182 -12.45 -14.87 -12.87
N LYS A 183 -12.32 -16.06 -12.27
CA LYS A 183 -12.77 -16.31 -10.90
C LYS A 183 -12.08 -15.38 -9.89
N LEU A 184 -10.75 -15.23 -9.98
CA LEU A 184 -10.01 -14.34 -9.08
C LEU A 184 -10.41 -12.87 -9.25
N LEU A 185 -10.67 -12.44 -10.48
CA LEU A 185 -11.18 -11.09 -10.78
C LEU A 185 -12.57 -10.88 -10.16
N ASP A 186 -13.47 -11.83 -10.34
CA ASP A 186 -14.83 -11.76 -9.80
C ASP A 186 -14.85 -11.76 -8.27
N GLU A 187 -14.02 -12.60 -7.63
CA GLU A 187 -13.83 -12.61 -6.18
C GLU A 187 -13.28 -11.28 -5.67
N THR A 188 -12.27 -10.73 -6.37
CA THR A 188 -11.69 -9.42 -6.04
C THR A 188 -12.77 -8.33 -6.11
N LEU A 189 -13.52 -8.27 -7.21
CA LEU A 189 -14.57 -7.29 -7.42
C LEU A 189 -15.83 -7.56 -6.59
N ALA A 190 -16.01 -8.75 -6.02
CA ALA A 190 -17.09 -9.05 -5.07
C ALA A 190 -16.73 -8.68 -3.62
N SER A 191 -15.45 -8.48 -3.32
CA SER A 191 -15.00 -8.18 -1.98
C SER A 191 -15.55 -6.84 -1.45
N PRO A 192 -15.60 -6.64 -0.11
CA PRO A 192 -16.17 -5.44 0.49
C PRO A 192 -15.58 -4.13 -0.07
N MET A 193 -14.29 -4.07 -0.35
CA MET A 193 -13.60 -2.85 -0.79
C MET A 193 -13.85 -2.48 -2.27
N HIS A 194 -14.34 -3.42 -3.07
CA HIS A 194 -14.44 -3.29 -4.54
C HIS A 194 -15.87 -3.46 -5.09
N ARG A 195 -16.79 -4.10 -4.36
CA ARG A 195 -18.13 -4.45 -4.84
C ARG A 195 -18.99 -3.30 -5.35
N TRP A 196 -18.71 -2.07 -4.93
CA TRP A 196 -19.36 -0.87 -5.46
C TRP A 196 -19.15 -0.70 -6.96
N PHE A 197 -18.01 -1.15 -7.49
CA PHE A 197 -17.70 -1.09 -8.92
C PHE A 197 -18.68 -1.95 -9.76
N LYS A 198 -19.29 -2.96 -9.14
CA LYS A 198 -20.34 -3.79 -9.76
C LYS A 198 -21.75 -3.25 -9.51
N GLY A 199 -21.90 -2.02 -9.02
CA GLY A 199 -23.18 -1.44 -8.61
C GLY A 199 -23.75 -2.03 -7.30
N ALA A 200 -23.01 -2.91 -6.60
CA ALA A 200 -23.46 -3.45 -5.33
C ALA A 200 -23.24 -2.43 -4.19
N LYS A 201 -24.02 -2.52 -3.11
CA LYS A 201 -23.94 -1.56 -2.00
C LYS A 201 -22.51 -1.50 -1.42
N PRO A 202 -21.88 -0.32 -1.27
CA PRO A 202 -20.57 -0.21 -0.63
C PRO A 202 -20.63 -0.69 0.84
N PRO A 203 -19.47 -0.89 1.50
CA PRO A 203 -19.43 -1.08 2.95
C PRO A 203 -20.20 0.02 3.69
N LYS A 204 -20.78 -0.30 4.86
CA LYS A 204 -21.57 0.67 5.66
C LYS A 204 -20.80 1.98 5.86
N ALA A 205 -19.51 1.85 6.19
CA ALA A 205 -18.47 2.88 6.31
C ALA A 205 -18.44 3.99 5.23
N TRP A 206 -18.95 3.71 4.03
CA TRP A 206 -18.87 4.58 2.85
C TRP A 206 -20.25 5.08 2.39
N ARG A 207 -21.29 4.90 3.20
CA ARG A 207 -22.63 5.37 2.88
C ARG A 207 -22.77 6.85 3.29
N PRO A 208 -23.37 7.72 2.47
CA PRO A 208 -23.67 9.10 2.85
C PRO A 208 -24.58 9.23 4.09
N SER A 209 -25.27 8.15 4.46
CA SER A 209 -26.12 8.05 5.65
C SER A 209 -25.41 7.41 6.86
N ASP A 210 -24.08 7.31 6.85
CA ASP A 210 -23.30 6.73 7.95
C ASP A 210 -22.90 7.85 8.92
N ASP A 211 -23.63 7.93 10.02
CA ASP A 211 -23.47 8.85 11.14
C ASP A 211 -22.36 8.40 12.12
N ASP A 212 -21.85 7.17 12.00
CA ASP A 212 -20.85 6.60 12.92
C ASP A 212 -19.60 6.02 12.21
N ASN A 213 -18.53 6.82 12.22
CA ASN A 213 -17.11 6.41 12.20
C ASN A 213 -16.51 5.72 10.95
N HIS A 214 -17.10 5.84 9.74
CA HIS A 214 -16.44 5.62 8.44
C HIS A 214 -15.52 4.38 8.28
N GLY A 215 -15.76 3.28 9.01
CA GLY A 215 -14.99 2.03 8.86
C GLY A 215 -13.59 2.00 9.47
N PHE A 216 -13.20 2.98 10.30
CA PHE A 216 -11.87 3.03 10.93
C PHE A 216 -11.59 1.88 11.93
N ASN A 217 -12.62 1.20 12.45
CA ASN A 217 -12.47 0.20 13.52
C ASN A 217 -11.81 -1.12 13.09
N ILE A 218 -12.01 -1.58 11.84
CA ILE A 218 -11.44 -2.87 11.37
C ILE A 218 -9.90 -2.78 11.24
N MET A 219 -9.41 -1.63 10.78
CA MET A 219 -7.97 -1.41 10.57
C MET A 219 -7.22 -1.27 11.90
N LYS A 220 -7.89 -0.75 12.92
CA LYS A 220 -7.35 -0.57 14.28
C LYS A 220 -6.94 -1.90 14.93
N GLU A 221 -7.73 -2.95 14.76
CA GLU A 221 -7.43 -4.28 15.34
C GLU A 221 -6.22 -4.95 14.67
N ARG A 222 -6.09 -4.84 13.34
CA ARG A 222 -4.91 -5.34 12.64
C ARG A 222 -3.63 -4.58 13.05
N MET A 223 -3.71 -3.26 13.16
CA MET A 223 -2.56 -2.45 13.60
C MET A 223 -2.12 -2.82 15.02
N LYS A 224 -3.07 -3.12 15.92
CA LYS A 224 -2.76 -3.65 17.25
C LYS A 224 -2.06 -5.01 17.17
N ALA A 225 -2.52 -5.93 16.32
CA ALA A 225 -1.89 -7.24 16.16
C ALA A 225 -0.44 -7.14 15.60
N GLU A 226 -0.22 -6.31 14.57
CA GLU A 226 1.12 -6.05 14.02
C GLU A 226 2.05 -5.39 15.06
N ALA A 227 1.52 -4.51 15.90
CA ALA A 227 2.28 -3.89 16.98
C ALA A 227 2.59 -4.86 18.14
N ALA A 228 1.68 -5.78 18.46
CA ALA A 228 1.88 -6.82 19.48
C ALA A 228 2.98 -7.81 19.05
N ALA A 229 2.90 -8.33 17.82
CA ALA A 229 3.91 -9.24 17.27
C ALA A 229 5.32 -8.61 17.24
N ALA A 230 5.41 -7.29 17.00
CA ALA A 230 6.68 -6.57 17.02
C ALA A 230 7.24 -6.31 18.44
N ARG A 231 6.40 -6.41 19.49
CA ARG A 231 6.82 -6.30 20.91
C ARG A 231 7.34 -7.62 21.45
N GLU A 232 6.70 -8.74 21.09
CA GLU A 232 7.11 -10.10 21.50
C GLU A 232 8.50 -10.48 20.98
N GLN A 233 8.97 -9.85 19.90
CA GLN A 233 10.32 -10.05 19.36
C GLN A 233 11.44 -9.30 20.12
N LYS A 234 11.12 -8.63 21.24
CA LYS A 234 12.11 -7.97 22.11
C LYS A 234 12.52 -8.80 23.33
N ASP A 235 11.77 -9.85 23.64
CA ASP A 235 12.06 -10.81 24.71
C ASP A 235 12.74 -12.06 24.14
#